data_AF-W5SBY2-F1
#
_entry.id   AF-W5SBY2-F1
#
_cell.length_a   1.000
_cell.length_b   1.000
_cell.length_c   1.000
_cell.angle_alpha   90.00
_cell.angle_beta   90.00
_cell.angle_gamma   90.00
#
_symmetry.space_group_name_H-M   'P 1'
#
loop_
_entity.id
_entity.type
_entity.pdbx_description
1 polymer ?
#
loop_
_entity_poly.entity_id
_entity_poly.type
_entity_poly.pdbx_seq_one_letter_code
_entity_poly.pdbx_strand_id
1 'polypeptide(L)'
;MEDDANGSNHHTPLMAGVFSVATTIEKKSGELQVAQSLKNLGEKVKDVEAKAKAFTSKLKNQHATLGAADGAATDANARNAIDKSDATGGKGKEELIALNTAIDGLLKAAEGEVEAAIKELTTPAKPATPAKS
;
A
#
# COMPACT_ATOMS: atom_id res chain seq x y z
N MET A 1 15.91 13.58 -1.40
CA MET A 1 16.75 13.79 -0.20
C MET A 1 18.00 14.46 -0.71
N GLU A 2 18.15 15.76 -0.47
CA GLU A 2 19.43 16.45 -0.73
C GLU A 2 20.54 15.75 0.08
N ASP A 3 21.68 15.51 -0.57
CA ASP A 3 22.91 15.10 0.10
C ASP A 3 23.44 16.30 0.90
N ASP A 4 22.93 16.50 2.12
CA ASP A 4 23.58 17.38 3.07
C ASP A 4 24.85 16.68 3.57
N ALA A 5 25.98 17.02 2.96
CA ALA A 5 27.32 16.48 3.21
C ALA A 5 27.84 16.67 4.66
N ASN A 6 26.98 17.03 5.61
CA ASN A 6 27.33 17.24 7.02
C ASN A 6 26.21 16.86 8.02
N GLY A 7 25.10 16.26 7.57
CA GLY A 7 23.95 15.90 8.41
C GLY A 7 23.86 14.39 8.66
N SER A 8 24.62 13.89 9.64
CA SER A 8 24.47 12.60 10.33
C SER A 8 23.55 11.54 9.69
N ASN A 9 24.16 10.55 9.02
CA ASN A 9 23.60 9.29 8.50
C ASN A 9 22.79 8.48 9.54
N HIS A 10 21.68 9.00 10.06
CA HIS A 10 20.96 8.44 11.20
C HIS A 10 19.45 8.39 10.95
N HIS A 11 19.03 7.55 9.99
CA HIS A 11 17.61 7.37 9.66
C HIS A 11 16.89 6.34 10.53
N THR A 12 17.50 5.84 11.60
CA THR A 12 16.89 4.81 12.45
C THR A 12 15.51 5.22 12.99
N PRO A 13 15.29 6.46 13.51
CA PRO A 13 13.96 6.91 13.93
C PRO A 13 12.95 7.00 12.77
N LEU A 14 13.40 7.44 11.59
CA LEU A 14 12.58 7.47 10.39
C LEU A 14 12.14 6.04 10.00
N MET A 15 13.06 5.08 10.01
CA MET A 15 12.78 3.67 9.71
C MET A 15 11.83 3.04 10.73
N ALA A 16 11.94 3.39 12.01
CA ALA A 16 10.97 2.98 13.02
C ALA A 16 9.56 3.52 12.72
N GLY A 17 9.46 4.79 12.31
CA GLY A 17 8.20 5.40 11.85
C GLY A 17 7.63 4.68 10.63
N VAL A 18 8.45 4.37 9.63
CA VAL A 18 8.06 3.61 8.44
C VAL A 18 7.54 2.23 8.82
N PHE A 19 8.24 1.50 9.70
CA PHE A 19 7.80 0.19 10.16
C PHE A 19 6.45 0.28 10.92
N SER A 20 6.26 1.32 11.73
CA SER A 20 4.98 1.58 12.41
C SER A 20 3.83 1.84 11.42
N VAL A 21 4.07 2.60 10.34
CA VAL A 21 3.07 2.84 9.30
C VAL A 21 2.79 1.56 8.52
N ALA A 22 3.81 0.81 8.11
CA ALA A 22 3.67 -0.43 7.36
C ALA A 22 2.87 -1.50 8.14
N THR A 23 3.15 -1.65 9.43
CA THR A 23 2.38 -2.56 10.31
C THR A 23 0.95 -2.09 10.52
N THR A 24 0.71 -0.77 10.54
CA THR A 24 -0.65 -0.22 10.57
C THR A 24 -1.42 -0.52 9.29
N ILE A 25 -0.77 -0.41 8.13
CA ILE A 25 -1.37 -0.78 6.83
C ILE A 25 -1.72 -2.27 6.83
N GLU A 26 -0.77 -3.14 7.19
CA GLU A 26 -0.99 -4.60 7.29
C GLU A 26 -2.21 -4.92 8.16
N LYS A 27 -2.26 -4.36 9.37
CA LYS A 27 -3.39 -4.53 10.29
C LYS A 27 -4.71 -4.07 9.68
N LYS A 28 -4.75 -2.83 9.15
CA LYS A 28 -5.98 -2.27 8.58
C LYS A 28 -6.47 -3.05 7.37
N SER A 29 -5.56 -3.56 6.53
CA SER A 29 -5.95 -4.41 5.40
C SER A 29 -6.51 -5.77 5.84
N GLY A 30 -5.95 -6.38 6.90
CA GLY A 30 -6.48 -7.65 7.44
C GLY A 30 -7.81 -7.49 8.18
N GLU A 31 -8.08 -6.30 8.74
CA GLU A 31 -9.35 -5.97 9.40
C GLU A 31 -10.44 -5.48 8.44
N LEU A 32 -10.10 -5.15 7.19
CA LEU A 32 -11.03 -4.56 6.23
C LEU A 32 -12.04 -5.60 5.73
N GLN A 33 -13.27 -5.48 6.21
CA GLN A 33 -14.38 -6.34 5.80
C GLN A 33 -14.95 -5.89 4.45
N VAL A 34 -15.16 -6.86 3.56
CA VAL A 34 -15.78 -6.63 2.25
C VAL A 34 -17.05 -7.48 2.16
N ALA A 35 -18.15 -6.85 1.76
CA ALA A 35 -19.42 -7.54 1.54
C ALA A 35 -19.28 -8.65 0.50
N GLN A 36 -20.01 -9.76 0.67
CA GLN A 36 -19.93 -10.90 -0.26
C GLN A 36 -20.29 -10.54 -1.70
N SER A 37 -21.17 -9.55 -1.90
CA SER A 37 -21.52 -9.00 -3.22
C SER A 37 -20.35 -8.33 -3.93
N LEU A 38 -19.29 -7.95 -3.21
CA LEU A 38 -18.10 -7.26 -3.72
C LEU A 38 -16.86 -8.19 -3.69
N LYS A 39 -17.03 -9.48 -3.99
CA LYS A 39 -15.96 -10.51 -3.89
C LYS A 39 -14.65 -10.10 -4.58
N ASN A 40 -14.71 -9.46 -5.74
CA ASN A 40 -13.53 -8.99 -6.47
C ASN A 40 -12.71 -7.96 -5.69
N LEU A 41 -13.38 -7.11 -4.89
CA LEU A 41 -12.74 -6.17 -4.00
C LEU A 41 -12.08 -6.91 -2.82
N GLY A 42 -12.73 -7.96 -2.30
CA GLY A 42 -12.18 -8.80 -1.25
C GLY A 42 -10.89 -9.52 -1.64
N GLU A 43 -10.75 -9.95 -2.90
CA GLU A 43 -9.51 -10.51 -3.42
C GLU A 43 -8.38 -9.46 -3.48
N LYS A 44 -8.70 -8.21 -3.82
CA LYS A 44 -7.73 -7.10 -3.82
C LYS A 44 -7.29 -6.70 -2.41
N VAL A 45 -8.21 -6.71 -1.44
CA VAL A 45 -7.87 -6.50 -0.02
C VAL A 45 -6.86 -7.54 0.46
N LYS A 46 -7.06 -8.82 0.12
CA LYS A 46 -6.10 -9.90 0.45
C LYS A 46 -4.74 -9.72 -0.22
N ASP A 47 -4.71 -9.23 -1.46
CA ASP A 47 -3.44 -8.93 -2.12
C ASP A 47 -2.71 -7.78 -1.40
N VAL A 48 -3.41 -6.68 -1.07
CA VAL A 48 -2.83 -5.59 -0.26
C VAL A 48 -2.29 -6.10 1.07
N GLU A 49 -3.04 -6.92 1.80
CA GLU A 49 -2.60 -7.53 3.06
C GLU A 49 -1.32 -8.36 2.86
N ALA A 50 -1.28 -9.22 1.83
CA ALA A 50 -0.12 -10.03 1.52
C ALA A 50 1.12 -9.18 1.18
N LYS A 51 0.95 -8.09 0.40
CA LYS A 51 2.06 -7.17 0.07
C LYS A 51 2.49 -6.34 1.27
N ALA A 52 1.57 -5.92 2.14
CA ALA A 52 1.88 -5.19 3.36
C ALA A 52 2.72 -6.08 4.29
N LYS A 53 2.30 -7.33 4.47
CA LYS A 53 3.04 -8.34 5.23
C LYS A 53 4.43 -8.64 4.65
N ALA A 54 4.55 -8.69 3.32
CA ALA A 54 5.84 -8.85 2.66
C ALA A 54 6.78 -7.67 2.97
N PHE A 55 6.25 -6.44 2.89
CA PHE A 55 7.02 -5.23 3.19
C PHE A 55 7.44 -5.16 4.66
N THR A 56 6.53 -5.37 5.62
CA THR A 56 6.87 -5.39 7.05
C THR A 56 7.89 -6.48 7.38
N SER A 57 7.73 -7.68 6.81
CA SER A 57 8.68 -8.78 6.97
C SER A 57 10.06 -8.43 6.42
N LYS A 58 10.13 -7.76 5.27
CA LYS A 58 11.39 -7.31 4.67
C LYS A 58 12.11 -6.30 5.56
N LEU A 59 11.41 -5.26 6.01
CA LEU A 59 11.96 -4.25 6.92
C LEU A 59 12.47 -4.89 8.22
N LYS A 60 11.67 -5.80 8.79
CA LYS A 60 12.05 -6.55 10.00
C LYS A 60 13.30 -7.39 9.78
N ASN A 61 13.41 -8.10 8.66
CA ASN A 61 14.58 -8.93 8.36
C ASN A 61 15.84 -8.09 8.11
N GLN A 62 15.69 -6.83 7.71
CA GLN A 62 16.78 -5.89 7.50
C GLN A 62 17.12 -5.05 8.74
N HIS A 63 16.62 -5.40 9.93
CA HIS A 63 16.81 -4.63 11.17
C HIS A 63 18.27 -4.35 11.52
N ALA A 64 19.20 -5.23 11.13
CA ALA A 64 20.64 -5.00 11.36
C ALA A 64 21.18 -3.77 10.61
N THR A 65 20.53 -3.39 9.50
CA THR A 65 20.89 -2.21 8.69
C THR A 65 19.93 -1.04 8.88
N LEU A 66 18.64 -1.31 9.11
CA LEU A 66 17.60 -0.28 9.20
C LEU A 66 17.24 0.12 10.64
N GLY A 67 17.55 -0.74 11.61
CA GLY A 67 17.18 -0.59 13.03
C GLY A 67 18.37 -0.49 13.99
N ALA A 68 19.59 -0.33 13.48
CA ALA A 68 20.78 -0.22 14.32
C ALA A 68 20.78 1.12 15.10
N ALA A 69 21.08 1.07 16.40
CA ALA A 69 21.10 2.23 17.28
C ALA A 69 22.16 3.28 16.88
N ASP A 70 23.27 2.84 16.26
CA ASP A 70 24.45 3.68 16.00
C ASP A 70 24.57 4.18 14.55
N GLY A 71 23.45 4.37 13.84
CA GLY A 71 23.50 5.06 12.54
C GLY A 71 23.81 4.22 11.31
N ALA A 72 23.55 2.91 11.34
CA ALA A 72 23.70 2.07 10.13
C ALA A 72 22.61 2.32 9.08
N ALA A 73 21.51 2.98 9.46
CA ALA A 73 20.50 3.48 8.54
C ALA A 73 21.03 4.75 7.84
N THR A 74 22.05 4.55 7.00
CA THR A 74 22.58 5.58 6.09
C THR A 74 21.52 6.00 5.09
N ASP A 75 21.74 7.13 4.42
CA ASP A 75 20.84 7.60 3.36
C ASP A 75 20.62 6.52 2.29
N ALA A 76 21.71 5.86 1.87
CA ALA A 76 21.65 4.78 0.90
C ALA A 76 20.78 3.61 1.39
N ASN A 77 20.91 3.20 2.66
CA ASN A 77 20.10 2.12 3.22
C ASN A 77 18.64 2.51 3.38
N ALA A 78 18.35 3.75 3.81
CA ALA A 78 17.00 4.26 3.91
C ALA A 78 16.34 4.34 2.53
N ARG A 79 16.99 4.94 1.52
CA ARG A 79 16.48 5.03 0.14
C ARG A 79 16.19 3.65 -0.45
N ASN A 80 17.11 2.70 -0.28
CA ASN A 80 16.96 1.32 -0.71
C ASN A 80 15.75 0.59 -0.07
N ALA A 81 15.26 1.06 1.09
CA ALA A 81 14.08 0.54 1.75
C ALA A 81 12.79 1.29 1.40
N ILE A 82 12.83 2.62 1.23
CA ILE A 82 11.59 3.45 1.20
C ILE A 82 11.48 4.43 0.02
N ASP A 83 12.54 4.63 -0.75
CA ASP A 83 12.51 5.49 -1.93
C ASP A 83 12.22 4.64 -3.18
N LYS A 84 11.01 4.78 -3.74
CA LYS A 84 10.56 4.05 -4.93
C LYS A 84 11.42 4.34 -6.18
N SER A 85 12.17 5.44 -6.17
CA SER A 85 13.04 5.85 -7.27
C SER A 85 14.51 5.42 -7.09
N ASP A 86 14.87 4.79 -5.96
CA ASP A 86 16.23 4.31 -5.73
C ASP A 86 16.62 3.20 -6.72
N ALA A 87 17.84 3.26 -7.23
CA ALA A 87 18.34 2.32 -8.24
C ALA A 87 18.80 0.98 -7.66
N THR A 88 19.09 0.89 -6.36
CA THR A 88 19.82 -0.22 -5.75
C THR A 88 18.91 -1.27 -5.13
N GLY A 89 17.85 -0.88 -4.42
CA GLY A 89 16.83 -1.80 -3.86
C GLY A 89 17.33 -2.99 -3.01
N GLY A 90 16.41 -3.84 -2.55
CA GLY A 90 16.74 -5.04 -1.77
C GLY A 90 16.57 -4.93 -0.26
N LYS A 91 16.19 -3.76 0.27
CA LYS A 91 15.85 -3.56 1.70
C LYS A 91 14.38 -3.22 1.97
N GLY A 92 13.55 -3.14 0.94
CA GLY A 92 12.12 -2.87 1.09
C GLY A 92 11.49 -2.13 -0.08
N LYS A 93 12.30 -1.49 -0.94
CA LYS A 93 11.78 -0.72 -2.09
C LYS A 93 10.87 -1.55 -2.98
N GLU A 94 11.29 -2.76 -3.35
CA GLU A 94 10.51 -3.64 -4.23
C GLU A 94 9.16 -4.00 -3.61
N GLU A 95 9.16 -4.36 -2.32
CA GLU A 95 7.95 -4.67 -1.58
C GLU A 95 7.06 -3.42 -1.41
N LEU A 96 7.65 -2.24 -1.22
CA LEU A 96 6.92 -0.96 -1.16
C LEU A 96 6.26 -0.62 -2.50
N ILE A 97 6.96 -0.82 -3.63
CA ILE A 97 6.40 -0.63 -4.96
C ILE A 97 5.23 -1.59 -5.18
N ALA A 98 5.41 -2.87 -4.85
CA ALA A 98 4.34 -3.86 -4.97
C ALA A 98 3.13 -3.53 -4.09
N LEU A 99 3.36 -3.07 -2.86
CA LEU A 99 2.29 -2.60 -1.97
C LEU A 99 1.56 -1.38 -2.54
N ASN A 100 2.29 -0.39 -3.06
CA ASN A 100 1.67 0.77 -3.72
C ASN A 100 0.79 0.34 -4.91
N THR A 101 1.29 -0.55 -5.77
CA THR A 101 0.51 -1.05 -6.91
C THR A 101 -0.74 -1.81 -6.48
N ALA A 102 -0.66 -2.63 -5.42
CA ALA A 102 -1.82 -3.33 -4.88
C ALA A 102 -2.87 -2.35 -4.31
N ILE A 103 -2.43 -1.33 -3.58
CA ILE A 103 -3.32 -0.28 -3.03
C ILE A 103 -3.97 0.53 -4.16
N ASP A 104 -3.22 0.91 -5.19
CA ASP A 104 -3.78 1.61 -6.37
C ASP A 104 -4.84 0.75 -7.07
N GLY A 105 -4.58 -0.55 -7.20
CA GLY A 105 -5.54 -1.50 -7.77
C GLY A 105 -6.80 -1.66 -6.93
N LEU A 106 -6.67 -1.69 -5.60
CA LEU A 106 -7.79 -1.73 -4.66
C LEU A 106 -8.61 -0.44 -4.73
N LEU A 107 -7.97 0.72 -4.71
CA LEU A 107 -8.64 2.02 -4.74
C LEU A 107 -9.44 2.19 -6.04
N LYS A 108 -8.83 1.92 -7.20
CA LYS A 108 -9.51 1.98 -8.50
C LYS A 108 -10.73 1.06 -8.57
N ALA A 109 -10.63 -0.13 -8.00
CA ALA A 109 -11.76 -1.05 -7.96
C ALA A 109 -12.88 -0.54 -7.06
N ALA A 110 -12.55 -0.01 -5.87
CA ALA A 110 -13.53 0.56 -4.96
C ALA A 110 -14.24 1.78 -5.58
N GLU A 111 -13.49 2.67 -6.22
CA GLU A 111 -14.03 3.82 -6.96
C GLU A 111 -14.98 3.36 -8.08
N GLY A 112 -14.60 2.32 -8.84
CA GLY A 112 -15.45 1.76 -9.89
C GLY A 112 -16.79 1.19 -9.37
N GLU A 113 -16.80 0.53 -8.21
CA GLU A 113 -18.04 0.05 -7.58
C GLU A 113 -18.94 1.21 -7.15
N VAL A 114 -18.36 2.31 -6.63
CA VAL A 114 -19.10 3.53 -6.27
C VAL A 114 -19.70 4.19 -7.52
N GLU A 115 -18.92 4.32 -8.59
CA GLU A 115 -19.38 4.87 -9.86
C GLU A 115 -20.51 4.04 -10.47
N ALA A 116 -20.41 2.72 -10.42
CA ALA A 116 -21.46 1.81 -10.89
C ALA A 116 -22.77 2.00 -10.10
N ALA A 117 -22.70 2.05 -8.77
CA ALA A 117 -23.88 2.27 -7.93
C ALA A 117 -24.55 3.61 -8.21
N ILE A 118 -23.77 4.69 -8.39
CA ILE A 118 -24.30 6.01 -8.75
C ILE A 118 -24.98 5.97 -10.13
N LYS A 119 -24.37 5.29 -11.10
CA LYS A 119 -24.93 5.15 -12.44
C LYS A 119 -26.27 4.42 -12.42
N GLU A 120 -26.37 3.32 -11.67
CA GLU A 120 -27.63 2.56 -11.55
C GLU A 120 -28.77 3.41 -10.97
N LEU A 121 -28.47 4.27 -9.99
CA LEU A 121 -29.45 5.18 -9.39
C LEU A 121 -29.87 6.34 -10.31
N THR A 122 -29.02 6.71 -11.27
CA THR A 122 -29.23 7.91 -12.11
C THR A 122 -29.70 7.59 -13.52
N THR A 123 -29.56 6.33 -13.98
CA THR A 123 -30.13 5.90 -15.26
C THR A 123 -31.65 5.72 -15.15
N PRO A 124 -32.46 6.39 -15.97
CA PRO A 124 -33.91 6.22 -15.96
C PRO A 124 -34.30 4.75 -16.19
N ALA A 125 -35.26 4.25 -15.41
CA ALA A 125 -35.82 2.93 -15.65
C ALA A 125 -36.37 2.83 -17.08
N LYS A 126 -36.11 1.71 -17.75
CA LYS A 126 -36.63 1.43 -19.10
C LYS A 126 -38.15 1.65 -19.10
N PRO A 127 -38.71 2.47 -20.01
CA PRO A 127 -40.16 2.65 -20.09
C PRO A 127 -40.83 1.29 -20.27
N ALA A 128 -41.85 1.01 -19.45
CA ALA A 128 -42.63 -0.20 -19.59
C ALA A 128 -43.25 -0.22 -21.00
N THR A 129 -43.06 -1.32 -21.73
CA THR A 129 -43.73 -1.53 -23.02
C THR A 129 -45.24 -1.45 -22.77
N PRO A 130 -45.99 -0.54 -23.43
CA PRO A 130 -47.42 -0.46 -23.23
C PRO A 130 -48.06 -1.79 -23.66
N ALA A 131 -48.92 -2.35 -22.80
CA ALA A 131 -49.70 -3.53 -23.14
C ALA A 131 -50.59 -3.20 -24.35
N LYS A 132 -50.49 -4.00 -25.41
CA LYS A 132 -51.43 -3.93 -26.54
C LYS A 132 -52.82 -4.34 -26.02
N SER A 133 -53.73 -3.36 -26.00
CA SER A 133 -55.18 -3.56 -25.88
C SER A 133 -55.75 -4.31 -27.07
#